data_AF-A0A8J5MRG5-F1
#
_entry.id   AF-A0A8J5MRG5-F1
#
_cell.length_a   1.000
_cell.length_b   1.000
_cell.length_c   1.000
_cell.angle_alpha   90.00
_cell.angle_beta   90.00
_cell.angle_gamma   90.00
#
_symmetry.space_group_name_H-M   'P 1'
#
loop_
_entity.id
_entity.type
_entity.pdbx_description
1 polymer ?
#
loop_
_entity_poly.entity_id
_entity_poly.type
_entity_poly.pdbx_seq_one_letter_code
_entity_poly.pdbx_strand_id
1 'polypeptide(L)'
;STWRKIQELGLSTQYNVNVEFRLFCGMVGPLAFLSLEDVIEGMRYLKNVIPQDPPEAEELLSSQLPLPSDTLMPLRMRHTSPMFAPHLWNVHDATMNNNARTNNICVGWNNKFFNLDAVGNPPQRRVRRRHVQLQERHRNLCVARRRITRL
;
A
#
# COMPACT_ATOMS: atom_id res chain seq x y z
N SER A 1 -0.21 6.39 -2.79
CA SER A 1 -1.48 6.89 -2.22
C SER A 1 -2.57 6.67 -3.25
N THR A 2 -3.81 6.44 -2.83
CA THR A 2 -4.98 6.22 -3.71
C THR A 2 -5.11 7.31 -4.76
N TRP A 3 -4.90 8.58 -4.36
CA TRP A 3 -4.90 9.72 -5.28
C TRP A 3 -3.88 9.61 -6.41
N ARG A 4 -2.64 9.18 -6.13
CA ARG A 4 -1.62 9.00 -7.19
C ARG A 4 -2.06 7.94 -8.20
N LYS A 5 -2.70 6.86 -7.74
CA LYS A 5 -3.22 5.82 -8.62
C LYS A 5 -4.41 6.31 -9.45
N ILE A 6 -5.31 7.11 -8.87
CA ILE A 6 -6.40 7.79 -9.60
C ILE A 6 -5.82 8.67 -10.71
N GLN A 7 -4.73 9.40 -10.45
CA GLN A 7 -4.05 10.22 -11.46
C GLN A 7 -3.38 9.37 -12.55
N GLU A 8 -2.67 8.30 -12.16
CA GLU A 8 -2.02 7.37 -13.10
C GLU A 8 -3.03 6.69 -14.06
N LEU A 9 -4.25 6.42 -13.58
CA LEU A 9 -5.33 5.84 -14.37
C LEU A 9 -6.14 6.87 -15.17
N GLY A 10 -5.81 8.16 -15.08
CA GLY A 10 -6.56 9.22 -15.76
C GLY A 10 -7.95 9.52 -15.18
N LEU A 11 -8.28 8.96 -14.00
CA LEU A 11 -9.61 9.03 -13.38
C LEU A 11 -9.86 10.32 -12.59
N SER A 12 -8.99 11.32 -12.74
CA SER A 12 -9.06 12.57 -11.97
C SER A 12 -10.34 13.35 -12.27
N THR A 13 -10.78 13.40 -13.52
CA THR A 13 -12.03 14.06 -13.90
C THR A 13 -13.24 13.32 -13.31
N GLN A 14 -13.27 11.99 -13.43
CA GLN A 14 -14.35 11.16 -12.90
C GLN A 14 -14.47 11.27 -11.38
N TYR A 15 -13.35 11.31 -10.66
CA TYR A 15 -13.35 11.54 -9.21
C TYR A 15 -14.05 12.87 -8.81
N ASN A 16 -13.91 13.91 -9.63
CA ASN A 16 -14.51 15.23 -9.35
C ASN A 16 -15.97 15.34 -9.79
N VAL A 17 -16.39 14.59 -10.80
CA VAL A 17 -17.76 14.66 -11.36
C VAL A 17 -18.67 13.61 -10.74
N ASN A 18 -18.20 12.37 -10.59
CA ASN A 18 -18.99 11.25 -10.10
C ASN A 18 -18.86 11.11 -8.57
N VAL A 19 -19.96 11.36 -7.86
CA VAL A 19 -20.03 11.27 -6.39
C VAL A 19 -19.90 9.83 -5.91
N GLU A 20 -20.52 8.87 -6.60
CA GLU A 20 -20.44 7.44 -6.24
C GLU A 20 -19.01 6.93 -6.33
N PHE A 21 -18.31 7.26 -7.41
CA PHE A 21 -16.89 6.90 -7.58
C PHE A 21 -15.99 7.53 -6.51
N ARG A 22 -16.28 8.77 -6.10
CA ARG A 22 -15.56 9.42 -5.01
C ARG A 22 -15.80 8.74 -3.66
N LEU A 23 -17.05 8.39 -3.36
CA LEU A 23 -17.41 7.66 -2.15
C LEU A 23 -16.73 6.29 -2.12
N PHE A 24 -16.78 5.57 -3.24
CA PHE A 24 -16.05 4.31 -3.42
C PHE A 24 -14.56 4.44 -3.14
N CYS A 25 -13.89 5.43 -3.76
CA CYS A 25 -12.48 5.71 -3.51
C CYS A 25 -12.19 6.02 -2.02
N GLY A 26 -13.14 6.70 -1.36
CA GLY A 26 -13.10 7.01 0.07
C GLY A 26 -13.19 5.78 0.96
N MET A 27 -13.86 4.71 0.53
CA MET A 27 -14.02 3.47 1.30
C MET A 27 -12.79 2.55 1.23
N VAL A 28 -11.91 2.72 0.23
CA VAL A 28 -10.68 1.89 0.10
C VAL A 28 -9.69 2.14 1.25
N GLY A 29 -9.52 3.39 1.68
CA GLY A 29 -8.60 3.76 2.76
C GLY A 29 -8.95 3.14 4.14
N PRO A 30 -10.22 3.22 4.58
CA PRO A 30 -10.72 2.63 5.81
C PRO A 30 -10.44 1.13 5.99
N LEU A 31 -10.22 0.36 4.92
CA LEU A 31 -9.85 -1.06 5.04
C LEU A 31 -8.61 -1.29 5.91
N ALA A 32 -7.68 -0.34 5.96
CA ALA A 32 -6.49 -0.43 6.81
C ALA A 32 -6.83 -0.43 8.31
N PHE A 33 -8.03 0.02 8.69
CA PHE A 33 -8.49 0.10 10.07
C PHE A 33 -9.39 -1.06 10.48
N LEU A 34 -9.77 -1.96 9.56
CA LEU A 34 -10.50 -3.18 9.88
C LEU A 34 -9.57 -4.21 10.52
N SER A 35 -10.11 -5.08 11.38
CA SER A 35 -9.36 -6.24 11.84
C SER A 35 -8.91 -7.09 10.64
N LEU A 36 -7.82 -7.86 10.76
CA LEU A 36 -7.35 -8.68 9.64
C LEU A 36 -8.41 -9.69 9.16
N GLU A 37 -9.30 -10.12 10.05
CA GLU A 37 -10.43 -11.02 9.78
C GLU A 37 -11.50 -10.31 8.94
N ASP A 38 -11.81 -9.06 9.28
CA ASP A 38 -12.83 -8.25 8.61
C ASP A 38 -12.34 -7.63 7.29
N VAL A 39 -11.03 -7.55 7.06
CA VAL A 39 -10.47 -7.03 5.80
C VAL A 39 -11.00 -7.80 4.59
N ILE A 40 -11.13 -9.13 4.70
CA ILE A 40 -11.62 -9.97 3.59
C ILE A 40 -13.08 -9.63 3.28
N GLU A 41 -13.90 -9.43 4.31
CA GLU A 41 -15.31 -9.12 4.14
C GLU A 41 -15.51 -7.69 3.63
N GLY A 42 -14.74 -6.72 4.13
CA GLY A 42 -14.72 -5.36 3.59
C GLY A 42 -14.31 -5.32 2.12
N MET A 43 -13.38 -6.19 1.70
CA MET A 43 -13.00 -6.36 0.31
C MET A 43 -14.12 -6.95 -0.56
N ARG A 44 -14.85 -7.95 -0.05
CA ARG A 44 -16.04 -8.50 -0.75
C ARG A 44 -17.12 -7.43 -0.90
N TYR A 45 -17.39 -6.68 0.15
CA TYR A 45 -18.36 -5.59 0.12
C TYR A 45 -17.98 -4.56 -0.96
N LEU A 46 -16.73 -4.10 -0.97
CA LEU A 46 -16.27 -3.14 -1.97
C LEU A 46 -16.38 -3.65 -3.39
N LYS A 47 -16.18 -4.95 -3.62
CA LYS A 47 -16.37 -5.58 -4.94
C LYS A 47 -17.81 -5.45 -5.45
N ASN A 48 -18.79 -5.53 -4.55
CA ASN A 48 -20.20 -5.42 -4.90
C ASN A 48 -20.65 -3.97 -5.12
N VAL A 49 -19.92 -3.00 -4.56
CA VAL A 49 -20.23 -1.56 -4.63
C VAL A 49 -19.32 -0.83 -5.63
N ILE A 50 -18.53 -1.56 -6.44
CA ILE A 50 -17.73 -0.96 -7.52
C ILE A 50 -18.70 -0.27 -8.50
N PRO A 51 -18.55 1.05 -8.74
CA PRO A 51 -19.34 1.73 -9.75
C PRO A 51 -18.94 1.21 -11.15
N GLN A 52 -19.94 0.98 -12.01
CA GLN A 52 -19.73 0.48 -13.38
C GLN A 52 -19.06 1.53 -14.29
N ASP A 53 -19.21 2.81 -13.95
CA ASP A 53 -18.55 3.94 -14.61
C ASP A 53 -17.72 4.71 -13.57
N PRO A 54 -16.39 4.84 -13.73
CA PRO A 54 -15.58 4.36 -14.86
C PRO A 54 -15.24 2.85 -14.78
N PRO A 55 -15.10 2.14 -15.93
CA PRO A 55 -14.73 0.72 -15.95
C PRO A 55 -13.35 0.44 -15.32
N GLU A 56 -12.46 1.43 -15.29
CA GLU A 56 -11.16 1.37 -14.64
C GLU A 56 -11.24 1.41 -13.09
N ALA A 57 -12.43 1.60 -12.51
CA ALA A 57 -12.63 1.57 -11.05
C ALA A 57 -12.23 0.21 -10.44
N GLU A 58 -12.40 -0.89 -11.18
CA GLU A 58 -11.96 -2.22 -10.76
C GLU A 58 -10.42 -2.34 -10.71
N GLU A 59 -9.70 -1.62 -11.58
CA GLU A 59 -8.24 -1.58 -11.58
C GLU A 59 -7.70 -0.87 -10.32
N LEU A 60 -8.46 0.09 -9.79
CA LEU A 60 -8.11 0.78 -8.54
C LEU A 60 -8.05 -0.19 -7.35
N LEU A 61 -9.01 -1.12 -7.23
CA LEU A 61 -9.04 -2.11 -6.15
C LEU A 61 -8.01 -3.22 -6.36
N SER A 62 -7.98 -3.81 -7.55
CA SER A 62 -7.10 -4.96 -7.86
C SER A 62 -5.61 -4.61 -7.78
N SER A 63 -5.25 -3.36 -8.04
CA SER A 63 -3.86 -2.89 -7.89
C SER A 63 -3.43 -2.70 -6.43
N GLN A 64 -4.37 -2.54 -5.49
CA GLN A 64 -4.06 -2.28 -4.09
C GLN A 64 -4.22 -3.51 -3.21
N LEU A 65 -5.18 -4.39 -3.53
CA LEU A 65 -5.66 -5.42 -2.61
C LEU A 65 -6.00 -6.73 -3.35
N PRO A 66 -5.80 -7.91 -2.72
CA PRO A 66 -6.24 -9.17 -3.31
C PRO A 66 -7.76 -9.24 -3.27
N LEU A 67 -8.40 -9.42 -4.42
CA LEU A 67 -9.81 -9.77 -4.46
C LEU A 67 -9.97 -11.24 -4.02
N PRO A 68 -10.81 -11.57 -3.02
CA PRO A 68 -11.09 -12.95 -2.66
C PRO A 68 -11.76 -13.67 -3.83
N SER A 69 -11.14 -14.77 -4.24
CA SER A 69 -11.55 -15.63 -5.35
C SER A 69 -12.55 -16.67 -4.84
N ASP A 70 -13.82 -16.27 -4.68
CA ASP A 70 -14.89 -17.20 -4.29
C ASP A 70 -15.78 -17.64 -5.47
N THR A 71 -15.41 -17.31 -6.70
CA THR A 71 -16.19 -17.72 -7.88
C THR A 71 -15.27 -18.27 -8.96
N LEU A 72 -15.60 -19.49 -9.40
CA LEU A 72 -15.03 -20.24 -10.52
C LEU A 72 -15.11 -19.43 -11.82
N MET A 73 -14.22 -18.44 -11.99
CA MET A 73 -14.09 -17.65 -13.23
C MET A 73 -12.88 -18.14 -14.05
N PRO A 74 -13.03 -18.28 -15.38
CA PRO A 74 -12.01 -18.86 -16.23
C PRO A 74 -10.80 -17.91 -16.36
N LEU A 75 -9.66 -18.33 -15.77
CA LEU A 75 -8.25 -18.24 -16.22
C LEU A 75 -7.70 -17.01 -16.99
N ARG A 76 -8.46 -15.93 -17.21
CA ARG A 76 -8.04 -14.77 -18.01
C ARG A 76 -7.84 -13.48 -17.21
N MET A 77 -8.31 -13.44 -15.96
CA MET A 77 -8.11 -12.31 -15.07
C MET A 77 -6.89 -12.61 -14.20
N ARG A 78 -5.78 -11.96 -14.52
CA ARG A 78 -4.47 -12.19 -13.89
C ARG A 78 -4.59 -12.20 -12.37
N HIS A 79 -4.26 -13.35 -11.80
CA HIS A 79 -3.81 -13.56 -10.44
C HIS A 79 -2.62 -12.63 -10.14
N THR A 80 -2.86 -11.35 -9.89
CA THR A 80 -1.84 -10.48 -9.29
C THR A 80 -2.00 -10.57 -7.78
N SER A 81 -1.16 -11.41 -7.17
CA SER A 81 -0.95 -11.35 -5.73
C SER A 81 -0.70 -9.90 -5.33
N PRO A 82 -1.24 -9.45 -4.20
CA PRO A 82 -1.17 -8.05 -3.82
C PRO A 82 0.29 -7.66 -3.66
N MET A 83 0.62 -6.42 -4.03
CA MET A 83 1.99 -5.92 -3.90
C MET A 83 2.49 -6.06 -2.45
N PHE A 84 1.57 -5.95 -1.48
CA PHE A 84 1.83 -6.11 -0.05
C PHE A 84 0.70 -6.91 0.63
N ALA A 85 1.06 -7.87 1.48
CA ALA A 85 0.11 -8.64 2.28
C ALA A 85 -0.62 -7.74 3.30
N PRO A 86 -1.88 -8.05 3.67
CA PRO A 86 -2.69 -7.25 4.61
C PRO A 86 -1.98 -6.82 5.89
N HIS A 87 -1.29 -7.75 6.55
CA HIS A 87 -0.55 -7.50 7.79
C HIS A 87 0.61 -6.49 7.65
N LEU A 88 1.00 -6.07 6.44
CA LEU A 88 2.05 -5.06 6.21
C LEU A 88 1.53 -3.63 6.13
N TRP A 89 0.26 -3.45 5.74
CA TRP A 89 -0.35 -2.12 5.55
C TRP A 89 -1.54 -1.88 6.48
N ASN A 90 -2.05 -2.92 7.12
CA ASN A 90 -3.08 -2.80 8.14
C ASN A 90 -2.51 -2.03 9.36
N VAL A 91 -3.35 -1.17 9.93
CA VAL A 91 -3.05 -0.31 11.07
C VAL A 91 -4.06 -0.51 12.21
N HIS A 92 -4.91 -1.55 12.17
CA HIS A 92 -5.93 -1.80 13.18
C HIS A 92 -5.33 -1.98 14.57
N ASP A 93 -4.44 -2.96 14.73
CA ASP A 93 -3.77 -3.22 16.01
C ASP A 93 -2.97 -2.00 16.48
N ALA A 94 -2.32 -1.30 15.55
CA ALA A 94 -1.60 -0.07 15.88
C ALA A 94 -2.56 1.02 16.40
N THR A 95 -3.77 1.12 15.83
CA THR A 95 -4.78 2.09 16.24
C THR A 95 -5.38 1.73 17.60
N MET A 96 -5.75 0.46 17.80
CA MET A 96 -6.33 -0.02 19.07
C MET A 96 -5.36 0.10 20.23
N ASN A 97 -4.06 -0.11 19.98
CA ASN A 97 -3.01 0.01 20.98
C ASN A 97 -2.41 1.43 21.08
N ASN A 98 -2.99 2.43 20.40
CA ASN A 98 -2.50 3.81 20.35
C ASN A 98 -1.01 3.94 19.93
N ASN A 99 -0.55 3.04 19.08
CA ASN A 99 0.79 3.02 18.51
C ASN A 99 0.88 3.92 17.27
N ALA A 100 2.10 4.21 16.83
CA ALA A 100 2.34 4.95 15.59
C ALA A 100 1.80 4.15 14.37
N ARG A 101 0.83 4.74 13.66
CA ARG A 101 0.12 4.13 12.52
C ARG A 101 0.91 4.14 11.21
N THR A 102 1.97 4.96 11.11
CA THR A 102 2.77 5.09 9.89
C THR A 102 4.25 5.05 10.21
N ASN A 103 5.06 4.66 9.21
CA ASN A 103 6.51 4.73 9.32
C ASN A 103 7.06 6.17 9.17
N ASN A 104 6.22 7.22 9.30
CA ASN A 104 6.61 8.61 9.07
C ASN A 104 7.81 9.02 9.94
N ILE A 105 7.92 8.48 11.15
CA ILE A 105 9.07 8.70 12.04
C ILE A 105 10.34 8.13 11.40
N CYS A 106 10.28 6.89 10.89
CA CYS A 106 11.40 6.25 10.20
C CYS A 106 11.75 6.97 8.89
N VAL A 107 10.76 7.43 8.12
CA VAL A 107 10.96 8.21 6.89
C VAL A 107 11.59 9.56 7.19
N GLY A 108 11.09 10.26 8.22
CA GLY A 108 11.64 11.53 8.70
C GLY A 108 13.07 11.38 9.19
N TRP A 109 13.36 10.30 9.93
CA TRP A 109 14.70 9.98 10.39
C TRP A 109 15.64 9.70 9.22
N ASN A 110 15.24 8.84 8.26
CA ASN A 110 16.03 8.57 7.06
C ASN A 110 16.29 9.85 6.25
N ASN A 111 15.26 10.67 6.03
CA ASN A 111 15.39 11.91 5.26
C ASN A 111 16.32 12.91 5.95
N LYS A 112 16.18 13.07 7.28
CA LYS A 112 17.14 13.88 8.05
C LYS A 112 18.54 13.31 7.93
N PHE A 113 18.74 12.01 8.14
CA PHE A 113 20.06 11.38 8.06
C PHE A 113 20.75 11.49 6.69
N PHE A 114 20.00 11.58 5.59
CA PHE A 114 20.57 11.79 4.26
C PHE A 114 21.01 13.23 4.00
N ASN A 115 20.37 14.19 4.66
CA ASN A 115 20.56 15.61 4.41
C ASN A 115 21.39 16.29 5.50
N LEU A 116 21.31 15.78 6.73
CA LEU A 116 21.83 16.36 7.96
C LEU A 116 22.37 15.26 8.90
N ASP A 117 23.46 15.57 9.58
CA ASP A 117 24.01 14.82 10.69
C ASP A 117 23.35 15.25 12.02
N ALA A 118 23.84 14.71 13.14
CA ALA A 118 23.29 14.99 14.47
C ALA A 118 23.42 16.46 14.90
N VAL A 119 24.26 17.26 14.23
CA VAL A 119 24.52 18.67 14.52
C VAL A 119 23.87 19.59 13.47
N GLY A 120 23.21 19.03 12.46
CA GLY A 120 22.55 19.78 11.40
C GLY A 120 23.44 20.11 10.19
N ASN A 121 24.60 19.46 10.05
CA ASN A 121 25.48 19.62 8.89
C ASN A 121 25.31 18.46 7.89
N PRO A 122 25.63 18.63 6.60
CA PRO A 122 25.56 17.52 5.65
C PRO A 122 26.45 16.33 6.10
N PRO A 123 25.94 15.08 6.06
CA PRO A 123 26.71 13.92 6.49
C PRO A 123 27.96 13.74 5.64
N GLN A 124 29.07 13.34 6.26
CA GLN A 124 30.29 12.98 5.53
C GLN A 124 29.99 11.91 4.47
N ARG A 125 30.54 12.08 3.25
CA ARG A 125 30.31 11.18 2.11
C ARG A 125 30.51 9.70 2.44
N ARG A 126 31.49 9.38 3.30
CA ARG A 126 31.79 8.00 3.73
C ARG A 126 30.66 7.38 4.57
N VAL A 127 30.04 8.16 5.45
CA VAL A 127 28.91 7.72 6.28
C VAL A 127 27.69 7.45 5.40
N ARG A 128 27.39 8.36 4.46
CA ARG A 128 26.30 8.18 3.49
C ARG A 128 26.49 6.93 2.63
N ARG A 129 27.70 6.69 2.11
CA ARG A 129 28.00 5.47 1.32
C ARG A 129 27.83 4.17 2.10
N ARG A 130 28.33 4.12 3.35
CA ARG A 130 28.17 2.94 4.22
C ARG A 130 26.70 2.65 4.53
N HIS A 131 25.91 3.70 4.77
CA HIS A 131 24.49 3.54 5.03
C HIS A 131 23.73 3.00 3.81
N VAL A 132 23.99 3.53 2.61
CA VAL A 132 23.41 3.00 1.36
C VAL A 132 23.76 1.53 1.16
N GLN A 133 25.04 1.16 1.36
CA GLN A 133 25.49 -0.23 1.27
C GLN A 133 24.79 -1.16 2.28
N LEU A 134 24.56 -0.68 3.51
CA LEU A 134 23.83 -1.43 4.54
C LEU A 134 22.34 -1.58 4.20
N GLN A 135 21.70 -0.52 3.70
CA GLN A 135 20.31 -0.60 3.25
C GLN A 135 20.14 -1.56 2.08
N GLU A 136 21.07 -1.55 1.13
CA GLU A 136 21.06 -2.44 -0.03
C GLU A 136 21.30 -3.90 0.37
N ARG A 137 22.23 -4.14 1.31
CA ARG A 137 22.40 -5.47 1.93
C ARG A 137 21.13 -5.94 2.64
N HIS A 138 20.50 -5.08 3.46
CA HIS A 138 19.27 -5.43 4.16
C HIS A 138 18.13 -5.73 3.17
N ARG A 139 18.00 -4.93 2.11
CA ARG A 139 17.03 -5.16 1.03
C ARG A 139 17.25 -6.51 0.35
N ASN A 140 18.49 -6.84 0.01
CA ASN A 140 18.85 -8.12 -0.61
C ASN A 140 18.55 -9.30 0.32
N LEU A 141 18.81 -9.16 1.63
CA LEU A 141 18.44 -10.16 2.64
C LEU A 141 16.92 -10.34 2.73
N CYS A 142 16.14 -9.25 2.72
CA CYS A 142 14.68 -9.34 2.71
C CYS A 142 14.14 -10.03 1.44
N VAL A 143 14.72 -9.75 0.27
CA VAL A 143 14.34 -10.39 -1.01
C VAL A 143 14.71 -11.87 -1.00
N ALA A 144 15.91 -12.22 -0.52
CA ALA A 144 16.35 -13.61 -0.40
C ALA A 144 15.46 -14.40 0.56
N ARG A 145 15.12 -13.84 1.72
CA ARG A 145 14.21 -14.45 2.69
C ARG A 145 12.82 -14.72 2.09
N ARG A 146 12.27 -13.79 1.30
CA ARG A 146 11.01 -13.96 0.57
C ARG A 146 11.04 -15.05 -0.50
N ARG A 147 12.21 -15.33 -1.12
CA ARG A 147 12.37 -16.45 -2.07
C ARG A 147 12.34 -17.79 -1.35
N ILE A 148 12.88 -17.86 -0.13
CA ILE A 148 12.90 -19.06 0.70
C ILE A 148 11.50 -19.37 1.27
N THR A 149 10.65 -18.37 1.53
CA THR A 149 9.29 -18.57 2.08
C THR A 149 8.22 -18.88 1.01
N ARG A 150 8.62 -19.01 -0.27
CA ARG A 150 7.74 -19.33 -1.41
C ARG A 150 7.96 -20.75 -1.95
N LEU A 151 8.76 -21.56 -1.26
CA LEU A 151 8.88 -23.02 -1.44
C LEU A 151 8.14 -23.69 -0.28
#